data_AF-A0A9W5QFN0-F1
#
_entry.id   AF-A0A9W5QFN0-F1
#
_cell.length_a   1.000
_cell.length_b   1.000
_cell.length_c   1.000
_cell.angle_alpha   90.00
_cell.angle_beta   90.00
_cell.angle_gamma   90.00
#
_symmetry.space_group_name_H-M   'P 1'
#
loop_
_entity.id
_entity.type
_entity.pdbx_description
1 polymer ?
#
loop_
_entity_poly.entity_id
_entity_poly.type
_entity_poly.pdbx_seq_one_letter_code
_entity_poly.pdbx_strand_id
1 'polypeptide(L)'
;LFKTWKSFFQIHHCKKIKAERLECHLYGQLIAILLCSSIMFQMRQLLLMKKKRELSEYKAIYMIKDYFLLLFQTIQKNTQELSKVLLRLFNLLQQNGRKSHRYEKKTVFDILGVVYNSMSDNQAA
;
A
#
# COMPACT_ATOMS: atom_id res chain seq x y z
N LEU A 1 10.23 -4.13 -2.12
CA LEU A 1 9.32 -5.30 -2.22
C LEU A 1 9.71 -6.46 -1.31
N PHE A 2 10.84 -7.16 -1.54
CA PHE A 2 11.18 -8.38 -0.79
C PHE A 2 11.30 -8.19 0.74
N LYS A 3 11.86 -7.05 1.19
CA LYS A 3 11.91 -6.68 2.61
C LYS A 3 10.50 -6.63 3.24
N THR A 4 9.53 -6.08 2.51
CA THR A 4 8.14 -5.99 2.93
C THR A 4 7.49 -7.36 3.04
N TRP A 5 7.77 -8.27 2.09
CA TRP A 5 7.23 -9.63 2.11
C TRP A 5 7.74 -10.42 3.32
N LYS A 6 9.05 -10.34 3.62
CA LYS A 6 9.59 -10.96 4.82
C LYS A 6 8.99 -10.36 6.09
N SER A 7 9.02 -9.03 6.22
CA SER A 7 8.63 -8.37 7.47
C SER A 7 7.14 -8.44 7.77
N PHE A 8 6.30 -8.21 6.76
CA PHE A 8 4.85 -8.09 6.97
C PHE A 8 4.11 -9.39 6.70
N PHE A 9 4.53 -10.16 5.71
CA PHE A 9 3.84 -11.40 5.35
C PHE A 9 4.52 -12.64 5.92
N GLN A 10 5.69 -12.49 6.55
CA GLN A 10 6.41 -13.58 7.22
C GLN A 10 6.65 -14.79 6.31
N ILE A 11 6.85 -14.56 5.00
CA ILE A 11 7.01 -15.63 3.99
C ILE A 11 8.21 -16.57 4.25
N HIS A 12 9.15 -16.14 5.09
CA HIS A 12 10.34 -16.91 5.47
C HIS A 12 10.11 -17.82 6.68
N HIS A 13 9.01 -17.65 7.41
CA HIS A 13 8.66 -18.50 8.55
C HIS A 13 7.93 -19.75 8.08
N CYS A 14 8.68 -20.83 7.86
CA CYS A 14 8.12 -22.14 7.57
C CYS A 14 7.93 -22.93 8.87
N LYS A 15 6.68 -23.29 9.19
CA LYS A 15 6.39 -24.23 10.28
C LYS A 15 6.72 -25.65 9.84
N LYS A 16 7.22 -26.49 10.75
CA LYS A 16 7.37 -27.93 10.51
C LYS A 16 5.98 -28.58 10.51
N ILE A 17 5.36 -28.66 9.34
CA ILE A 17 4.04 -29.26 9.08
C ILE A 17 4.09 -30.14 7.82
N LYS A 18 3.02 -30.92 7.57
CA LYS A 18 2.88 -31.70 6.32
C LYS A 18 3.00 -30.79 5.09
N ALA A 19 3.62 -31.30 4.03
CA ALA A 19 3.89 -30.56 2.79
C ALA A 19 2.61 -29.89 2.22
N GLU A 20 1.50 -30.61 2.15
CA GLU A 20 0.21 -30.11 1.67
C GLU A 20 -0.26 -28.86 2.44
N ARG A 21 -0.11 -28.86 3.77
CA ARG A 21 -0.48 -27.71 4.62
C ARG A 21 0.49 -26.55 4.44
N LEU A 22 1.77 -26.83 4.21
CA LEU A 22 2.78 -25.82 3.92
C LEU A 22 2.50 -25.14 2.58
N GLU A 23 2.20 -25.91 1.53
CA GLU A 23 1.84 -25.40 0.21
C GLU A 23 0.59 -24.53 0.28
N CYS A 24 -0.49 -25.01 0.93
CA CYS A 24 -1.71 -24.24 1.12
C CYS A 24 -1.45 -22.91 1.86
N HIS A 25 -0.62 -22.94 2.92
CA HIS A 25 -0.23 -21.72 3.63
C HIS A 25 0.55 -20.75 2.73
N LEU A 26 1.50 -21.26 1.95
CA LEU A 26 2.31 -20.47 1.02
C LEU A 26 1.43 -19.82 -0.06
N TYR A 27 0.49 -20.58 -0.65
CA TYR A 27 -0.46 -20.03 -1.62
C TYR A 27 -1.30 -18.89 -1.03
N GLY A 28 -1.82 -19.09 0.18
CA GLY A 28 -2.56 -18.03 0.89
C GLY A 28 -1.72 -16.77 1.11
N GLN A 29 -0.45 -16.93 1.51
CA GLN A 29 0.48 -15.80 1.67
C GLN A 29 0.78 -15.10 0.35
N LEU A 30 0.99 -15.84 -0.74
CA LEU A 30 1.26 -15.29 -2.07
C LEU A 30 0.06 -14.51 -2.61
N ILE A 31 -1.16 -15.01 -2.42
CA ILE A 31 -2.39 -14.30 -2.79
C ILE A 31 -2.52 -13.01 -1.98
N ALA A 32 -2.27 -13.04 -0.67
CA ALA A 32 -2.32 -11.85 0.16
C ALA A 32 -1.28 -10.79 -0.26
N ILE A 33 -0.06 -11.22 -0.57
CA ILE A 33 1.01 -10.35 -1.09
C ILE A 33 0.59 -9.72 -2.42
N LEU A 34 0.05 -10.52 -3.34
CA LEU A 34 -0.39 -10.05 -4.65
C LEU A 34 -1.48 -8.99 -4.50
N LEU A 35 -2.53 -9.29 -3.74
CA LEU A 35 -3.65 -8.36 -3.52
C LEU A 35 -3.18 -7.05 -2.87
N CYS A 36 -2.38 -7.11 -1.80
CA CYS A 36 -1.87 -5.91 -1.15
C CYS A 36 -0.96 -5.09 -2.07
N SER A 37 -0.13 -5.75 -2.87
CA SER A 37 0.76 -5.08 -3.82
C SER A 37 -0.02 -4.41 -4.96
N SER A 38 -1.04 -5.08 -5.49
CA SER A 38 -1.94 -4.52 -6.52
C SER A 38 -2.66 -3.28 -6.01
N ILE A 39 -3.26 -3.34 -4.81
CA ILE A 39 -3.93 -2.19 -4.21
C ILE A 39 -2.95 -1.05 -3.96
N MET A 40 -1.76 -1.33 -3.43
CA MET A 40 -0.73 -0.31 -3.20
C MET A 40 -0.34 0.38 -4.50
N PHE A 41 -0.10 -0.38 -5.57
CA PHE A 41 0.28 0.17 -6.86
C PHE A 41 -0.82 1.07 -7.42
N GLN A 42 -2.07 0.60 -7.42
CA GLN A 42 -3.22 1.39 -7.90
C GLN A 42 -3.41 2.68 -7.07
N MET A 43 -3.38 2.58 -5.75
CA MET A 43 -3.53 3.75 -4.85
C MET A 43 -2.41 4.77 -5.06
N ARG A 44 -1.16 4.32 -5.23
CA ARG A 44 -0.02 5.19 -5.50
C ARG A 44 -0.18 5.92 -6.83
N GLN A 45 -0.56 5.22 -7.90
CA GLN A 45 -0.80 5.83 -9.20
C GLN A 45 -1.93 6.87 -9.13
N LEU A 46 -3.05 6.52 -8.51
CA LEU A 46 -4.19 7.44 -8.34
C LEU A 46 -3.81 8.70 -7.54
N LEU A 47 -3.04 8.55 -6.45
CA LEU A 47 -2.58 9.70 -5.65
C LEU A 47 -1.59 10.59 -6.42
N LEU A 48 -0.70 9.99 -7.19
CA LEU A 48 0.23 10.73 -8.03
C LEU A 48 -0.52 11.52 -9.11
N MET A 49 -1.44 10.88 -9.82
CA MET A 49 -2.20 11.51 -10.91
C MET A 49 -3.16 12.59 -10.41
N LYS A 50 -3.96 12.29 -9.38
CA LYS A 50 -5.04 13.17 -8.91
C LYS A 50 -4.59 14.23 -7.91
N LYS A 51 -3.59 13.94 -7.10
CA LYS A 51 -3.16 14.80 -5.98
C LYS A 51 -1.72 15.28 -6.10
N LYS A 52 -0.96 14.81 -7.10
CA LYS A 52 0.48 15.11 -7.24
C LYS A 52 1.24 14.81 -5.95
N ARG A 53 0.91 13.68 -5.33
CA ARG A 53 1.53 13.22 -4.07
C ARG A 53 2.20 11.87 -4.28
N GLU A 54 3.46 11.78 -3.85
CA GLU A 54 4.17 10.51 -3.82
C GLU A 54 3.84 9.75 -2.54
N LEU A 55 3.41 8.50 -2.71
CA LEU A 55 3.10 7.57 -1.63
C LEU A 55 4.31 6.70 -1.31
N SER A 56 4.59 6.47 -0.02
CA SER A 56 5.61 5.51 0.42
C SER A 56 5.08 4.08 0.28
N GLU A 57 5.70 3.27 -0.58
CA GLU A 57 5.32 1.86 -0.78
C GLU A 57 5.26 1.07 0.53
N TYR A 58 6.27 1.24 1.40
CA TYR A 58 6.36 0.51 2.66
C TYR A 58 5.21 0.88 3.60
N LYS A 59 4.95 2.19 3.78
CA LYS A 59 3.88 2.67 4.67
C LYS A 59 2.50 2.33 4.10
N ALA A 60 2.35 2.38 2.77
CA ALA A 60 1.13 1.98 2.09
C ALA A 60 0.81 0.51 2.30
N ILE A 61 1.76 -0.40 2.07
CA ILE A 61 1.53 -1.84 2.29
C ILE A 61 1.19 -2.12 3.77
N TYR A 62 1.86 -1.45 4.71
CA TYR A 62 1.53 -1.55 6.13
C TYR A 62 0.06 -1.21 6.40
N MET A 63 -0.40 -0.04 5.94
CA MET A 63 -1.79 0.40 6.13
C MET A 63 -2.80 -0.49 5.38
N ILE A 64 -2.48 -0.94 4.17
CA ILE A 64 -3.35 -1.83 3.37
C ILE A 64 -3.49 -3.20 4.02
N LYS A 65 -2.41 -3.71 4.65
CA LYS A 65 -2.45 -4.98 5.36
C LYS A 65 -3.48 -4.96 6.49
N ASP A 66 -3.60 -3.86 7.23
CA ASP A 66 -4.60 -3.73 8.30
C ASP A 66 -6.04 -3.76 7.75
N TYR A 67 -6.23 -3.35 6.50
CA TYR A 67 -7.52 -3.41 5.79
C TYR A 67 -7.79 -4.76 5.12
N PHE A 68 -6.83 -5.69 5.12
CA PHE A 68 -6.89 -6.90 4.30
C PHE A 68 -8.13 -7.76 4.60
N LEU A 69 -8.45 -7.96 5.89
CA LEU A 69 -9.63 -8.73 6.29
C LEU A 69 -10.94 -8.06 5.83
N LEU A 70 -11.03 -6.73 5.96
CA LEU A 70 -12.20 -5.96 5.54
C LEU A 70 -12.37 -5.98 4.01
N LEU A 71 -11.27 -5.91 3.26
CA LEU A 71 -11.28 -6.04 1.81
C LEU A 71 -11.78 -7.43 1.39
N PHE A 72 -11.27 -8.49 2.02
CA PHE A 72 -11.71 -9.86 1.74
C PHE A 72 -13.22 -10.05 1.99
N GLN A 73 -13.72 -9.56 3.13
CA GLN A 73 -15.14 -9.64 3.47
C GLN A 73 -16.03 -8.84 2.51
N THR A 74 -15.59 -7.68 2.05
CA THR A 74 -16.40 -6.81 1.17
C THR A 74 -16.39 -7.28 -0.29
N ILE A 75 -15.30 -7.88 -0.77
CA ILE A 75 -15.23 -8.51 -2.09
C ILE A 75 -16.31 -9.59 -2.24
N GLN A 76 -16.59 -10.35 -1.17
CA GLN A 76 -17.60 -11.42 -1.20
C GLN A 76 -19.05 -10.92 -1.14
N LYS A 77 -19.29 -9.66 -0.74
CA LYS A 77 -20.65 -9.13 -0.52
C LYS A 77 -21.19 -8.36 -1.72
N ASN A 78 -20.60 -7.22 -2.03
CA ASN A 78 -21.07 -6.35 -3.12
C ASN A 78 -19.98 -5.33 -3.52
N THR A 79 -19.99 -4.94 -4.79
CA THR A 79 -19.08 -3.95 -5.39
C THR A 79 -19.22 -2.55 -4.80
N GLN A 80 -20.43 -2.16 -4.37
CA GLN A 80 -20.67 -0.85 -3.74
C GLN A 80 -19.97 -0.72 -2.39
N GLU A 81 -20.06 -1.74 -1.52
CA GLU A 81 -19.39 -1.73 -0.22
C GLU A 81 -17.87 -1.79 -0.38
N LEU A 82 -17.38 -2.59 -1.32
CA LEU A 82 -15.96 -2.59 -1.69
C LEU A 82 -15.48 -1.20 -2.11
N SER A 83 -16.26 -0.50 -2.93
CA SER A 83 -15.92 0.87 -3.37
C SER A 83 -15.83 1.84 -2.20
N LYS A 84 -16.76 1.75 -1.23
CA LYS A 84 -16.73 2.57 -0.01
C LYS A 84 -15.47 2.30 0.82
N VAL A 85 -15.09 1.03 0.99
CA VAL A 85 -13.87 0.66 1.72
C VAL A 85 -12.61 1.16 1.00
N LEU A 86 -12.55 1.00 -0.32
CA LEU A 86 -11.42 1.49 -1.13
C LEU A 86 -11.30 3.02 -1.07
N LEU A 87 -12.41 3.75 -1.09
CA LEU A 87 -12.42 5.21 -0.92
C LEU A 87 -11.91 5.63 0.47
N ARG A 88 -12.33 4.94 1.53
CA ARG A 88 -11.83 5.19 2.90
C ARG A 88 -10.32 4.94 2.98
N LEU A 89 -9.86 3.82 2.42
CA LEU A 89 -8.45 3.46 2.34
C LEU A 89 -7.65 4.51 1.56
N PHE A 90 -8.17 4.98 0.42
CA PHE A 90 -7.54 6.05 -0.37
C PHE A 90 -7.34 7.33 0.46
N ASN A 91 -8.36 7.77 1.19
CA ASN A 91 -8.28 8.97 2.03
C ASN A 91 -7.26 8.79 3.16
N LEU A 92 -7.22 7.61 3.79
CA LEU A 92 -6.26 7.29 4.84
C LEU A 92 -4.81 7.29 4.30
N LEU A 93 -4.59 6.69 3.12
CA LEU A 93 -3.30 6.71 2.43
C LEU A 93 -2.90 8.13 2.02
N GLN A 94 -3.84 8.97 1.59
CA GLN A 94 -3.59 10.35 1.22
C GLN A 94 -3.07 11.19 2.41
N GLN A 95 -3.64 10.98 3.59
CA GLN A 95 -3.28 11.71 4.82
C GLN A 95 -1.96 11.19 5.41
N ASN A 96 -1.84 9.87 5.54
CA ASN A 96 -0.78 9.27 6.33
C ASN A 96 0.37 8.68 5.50
N GLY A 97 0.13 8.35 4.23
CA GLY A 97 1.06 7.58 3.41
C GLY A 97 2.10 8.38 2.65
N ARG A 98 2.10 9.72 2.77
CA ARG A 98 3.03 10.60 2.06
C ARG A 98 4.49 10.13 2.26
N LYS A 99 5.23 10.06 1.16
CA LYS A 99 6.66 9.76 1.22
C LYS A 99 7.41 10.92 1.86
N SER A 100 8.29 10.61 2.80
CA SER A 100 9.17 11.60 3.38
C SER A 100 10.31 11.94 2.43
N HIS A 101 10.57 13.23 2.27
CA HIS A 101 11.77 13.75 1.61
C HIS A 101 12.79 14.00 2.72
N ARG A 102 13.83 13.18 2.79
CA ARG A 102 14.92 13.42 3.73
C ARG A 102 15.85 14.48 3.16
N TYR A 103 16.45 15.27 4.04
CA TYR A 103 17.48 16.24 3.67
C TYR A 103 18.52 15.58 2.75
N GLU A 104 18.84 16.25 1.63
CA GLU A 104 19.75 15.82 0.55
C GLU A 104 19.33 14.58 -0.28
N LYS A 105 18.27 13.86 0.08
CA LYS A 105 17.81 12.69 -0.69
C LYS A 105 16.67 13.05 -1.64
N LYS A 106 17.03 13.35 -2.88
CA LYS A 106 16.09 13.50 -3.99
C LYS A 106 15.41 12.16 -4.32
N THR A 107 14.10 12.18 -4.45
CA THR A 107 13.33 11.07 -5.01
C THR A 107 13.46 11.04 -6.54
N VAL A 108 13.02 9.96 -7.17
CA VAL A 108 12.94 9.86 -8.64
C VAL A 108 12.10 11.01 -9.21
N PHE A 109 11.01 11.38 -8.53
CA PHE A 109 10.16 12.47 -8.97
C PHE A 109 10.79 13.85 -8.73
N ASP A 110 11.60 14.02 -7.67
CA ASP A 110 12.42 15.23 -7.47
C ASP A 110 13.44 15.40 -8.60
N ILE A 111 14.06 14.31 -9.08
CA ILE A 111 15.00 14.32 -10.21
C ILE A 111 14.28 14.65 -11.52
N LEU A 112 13.09 14.07 -11.72
CA LEU A 112 12.27 14.29 -12.92
C LEU A 112 11.51 15.63 -12.91
N GLY A 113 11.64 16.44 -11.86
CA GLY A 113 10.98 17.75 -11.77
C GLY A 113 9.46 17.67 -11.68
N VAL A 114 8.91 16.56 -11.18
CA VAL A 114 7.45 16.43 -11.02
C VAL A 114 6.98 17.36 -9.91
N VAL A 115 6.22 18.40 -10.28
CA VAL A 115 5.70 19.40 -9.32
C VAL A 115 4.74 18.72 -8.34
N TYR A 116 5.06 18.81 -7.05
CA TYR A 116 4.20 18.38 -5.96
C TYR A 116 3.27 19.53 -5.54
N ASN A 117 1.98 19.25 -5.34
CA ASN A 117 0.99 20.23 -4.87
C ASN A 117 1.13 20.56 -3.38
N SER A 118 2.34 20.82 -2.85
CA SER A 118 2.47 21.06 -1.39
C SER A 118 3.61 22.00 -0.98
N MET A 119 3.85 23.04 -1.77
CA MET A 119 4.67 24.18 -1.33
C MET A 119 3.90 25.52 -1.32
N SER A 120 2.60 25.57 -1.66
CA SER A 120 1.85 26.82 -1.69
C SER A 120 1.03 27.17 -0.43
N ASP A 121 0.82 26.24 0.51
CA ASP A 121 -0.21 26.45 1.55
C ASP A 121 0.35 26.64 2.98
N ASN A 122 1.68 26.71 3.16
CA ASN A 122 2.29 26.93 4.49
C ASN A 122 3.22 28.16 4.54
N GLN A 123 3.03 29.13 3.66
CA GLN A 123 3.62 30.47 3.77
C GLN A 123 2.53 31.55 3.76
N ALA A 124 1.57 31.48 4.70
CA ALA A 124 0.74 32.62 5.12
C ALA A 124 -0.19 32.20 6.27
N ALA A 125 0.26 32.41 7.51
CA ALA A 125 -0.51 32.82 8.69
C ALA A 125 0.39 32.72 9.93
#